data_AF-A0A7C4SPD0-F1
#
_entry.id   AF-A0A7C4SPD0-F1
#
_cell.length_a   1.000
_cell.length_b   1.000
_cell.length_c   1.000
_cell.angle_alpha   90.00
_cell.angle_beta   90.00
_cell.angle_gamma   90.00
#
_symmetry.space_group_name_H-M   'P 1'
#
loop_
_entity.id
_entity.type
_entity.pdbx_description
1 polymer ?
#
loop_
_entity_poly.entity_id
_entity_poly.type
_entity_poly.pdbx_seq_one_letter_code
_entity_poly.pdbx_strand_id
1 'polypeptide(L)'
;MAFRAFTSSTPISRPQLWAGDLRKTLPRVFLGVLGCAALDTAFGLVLSRRHAEAIQAKARLFLEHGLPTVIRPDDPHLTDLSFQGGAAVQLGVALGVITGLLAAAVEAFLGILQRRWGQRAPWLRFLLAPIYLPFLFSKEAPFLSLLCALLTPLAFRIPWIWDNGEIPSPRKGDPVRTGLFGLLFVLVGASLVGFSPHRGRDTLIDFPVGRSIVHFYYEHTPLAAHVIQPLRHLAQKVIVQSDKLPHPTILPHGTLWIATTDPCAVRGASLVLCAEPGECPCYHLSSFGTEANGIRLLEKASQEIDPNRAVRRGVRTAVLWGLPALALLVATWLGLIAEDLWQRGRKERLPVLAGCLILAGLLLWTHLERTLTRLDPSRLQTYARSGCTHKRYLALTQFPDQVAEEDLERLASDPSLKVRHMAFIEIGRRGNKRFEHILKKGVEDPEPLVRAKAIAAITQTSPQFALAVLERILATDPSWYVRDNAFRASLAVQPSHKGAHGFP
;
A
#
# COMPACT_ATOMS: atom_id res chain seq x y z
N MET A 1 22.42 -56.19 -45.32
CA MET A 1 22.52 -56.69 -43.93
C MET A 1 23.59 -55.89 -43.21
N ALA A 2 23.39 -55.65 -41.91
CA ALA A 2 24.30 -54.99 -40.95
C ALA A 2 24.20 -53.45 -40.81
N PHE A 3 23.19 -53.07 -40.02
CA PHE A 3 23.19 -51.97 -39.05
C PHE A 3 24.55 -51.83 -38.32
N ARG A 4 25.25 -50.72 -38.50
CA ARG A 4 26.22 -50.18 -37.53
C ARG A 4 26.66 -48.76 -37.93
N ALA A 5 25.93 -47.76 -37.46
CA ALA A 5 26.42 -46.41 -37.19
C ALA A 5 25.26 -45.56 -36.69
N PHE A 6 25.10 -45.41 -35.37
CA PHE A 6 24.58 -44.22 -34.68
C PHE A 6 24.32 -44.59 -33.20
N THR A 7 25.39 -44.83 -32.45
CA THR A 7 25.36 -44.80 -30.98
C THR A 7 26.57 -44.03 -30.48
N SER A 8 26.66 -42.75 -30.85
CA SER A 8 27.35 -41.76 -30.02
C SER A 8 26.28 -41.01 -29.24
N SER A 9 25.73 -41.69 -28.23
CA SER A 9 24.95 -41.03 -27.19
C SER A 9 25.92 -40.17 -26.38
N THR A 10 26.13 -38.92 -26.80
CA THR A 10 26.54 -37.89 -25.86
C THR A 10 25.51 -37.91 -24.72
N PRO A 11 25.92 -38.10 -23.46
CA PRO A 11 24.97 -38.07 -22.36
C PRO A 11 24.37 -36.67 -22.35
N ILE A 12 23.08 -36.58 -22.67
CA ILE A 12 22.30 -35.36 -22.45
C ILE A 12 22.36 -35.13 -20.94
N SER A 13 23.28 -34.26 -20.53
CA SER A 13 23.41 -33.78 -19.15
C SER A 13 22.03 -33.28 -18.74
N ARG A 14 21.40 -33.98 -17.79
CA ARG A 14 20.06 -33.63 -17.28
C ARG A 14 20.04 -32.14 -16.93
N PRO A 15 19.21 -31.30 -17.58
CA PRO A 15 19.12 -29.90 -17.18
C PRO A 15 18.45 -29.81 -15.80
N GLN A 16 19.26 -29.56 -14.77
CA GLN A 16 18.94 -29.48 -13.34
C GLN A 16 18.22 -28.17 -12.94
N LEU A 17 17.44 -27.54 -13.82
CA LEU A 17 16.95 -26.18 -13.54
C LEU A 17 15.92 -26.08 -12.40
N TRP A 18 15.22 -27.17 -12.04
CA TRP A 18 14.18 -27.18 -10.99
C TRP A 18 14.23 -28.36 -10.02
N ALA A 19 15.15 -29.31 -10.23
CA ALA A 19 15.63 -30.20 -9.16
C ALA A 19 16.95 -29.64 -8.58
N GLY A 20 17.13 -28.32 -8.72
CA GLY A 20 18.30 -27.59 -8.26
C GLY A 20 18.20 -27.29 -6.78
N ASP A 21 19.35 -26.97 -6.21
CA ASP A 21 19.47 -26.57 -4.82
C ASP A 21 18.59 -25.33 -4.54
N LEU A 22 17.54 -25.50 -3.73
CA LEU A 22 16.65 -24.44 -3.25
C LEU A 22 17.45 -23.25 -2.71
N ARG A 23 18.66 -23.50 -2.18
CA ARG A 23 19.59 -22.49 -1.67
C ARG A 23 20.07 -21.52 -2.74
N LYS A 24 20.19 -21.93 -4.01
CA LYS A 24 20.49 -21.01 -5.12
C LYS A 24 19.25 -20.35 -5.68
N THR A 25 18.20 -21.14 -5.83
CA THR A 25 17.00 -20.70 -6.52
C THR A 25 16.30 -19.57 -5.75
N LEU A 26 16.25 -19.67 -4.43
CA LEU A 26 15.50 -18.72 -3.62
C LEU A 26 16.11 -17.30 -3.56
N PRO A 27 17.43 -17.10 -3.35
CA PRO A 27 18.04 -15.78 -3.51
C PRO A 27 17.84 -15.21 -4.90
N ARG A 28 17.91 -16.05 -5.95
CA ARG A 28 17.69 -15.60 -7.33
C ARG A 28 16.26 -15.18 -7.57
N VAL A 29 15.28 -15.92 -7.03
CA VAL A 29 13.86 -15.52 -7.06
C VAL A 29 13.68 -14.20 -6.32
N PHE A 30 14.28 -14.03 -5.15
CA PHE A 30 14.20 -12.79 -4.39
C PHE A 30 14.81 -11.61 -5.16
N LEU A 31 16.02 -11.76 -5.70
CA LEU A 31 16.67 -10.75 -6.55
C LEU A 31 15.87 -10.49 -7.84
N GLY A 32 15.19 -11.51 -8.37
CA GLY A 32 14.31 -11.39 -9.53
C GLY A 32 13.07 -10.55 -9.21
N VAL A 33 12.46 -10.76 -8.03
CA VAL A 33 11.37 -9.93 -7.50
C VAL A 33 11.86 -8.48 -7.32
N LEU A 34 13.08 -8.26 -6.82
CA LEU A 34 13.67 -6.93 -6.74
C LEU A 34 13.90 -6.31 -8.13
N GLY A 35 14.32 -7.11 -9.11
CA GLY A 35 14.43 -6.68 -10.51
C GLY A 35 13.10 -6.21 -11.08
N CYS A 36 12.01 -6.96 -10.82
CA CYS A 36 10.65 -6.55 -11.18
C CYS A 36 10.24 -5.27 -10.45
N ALA A 37 10.53 -5.13 -9.16
CA ALA A 37 10.25 -3.92 -8.40
C ALA A 37 11.01 -2.70 -8.92
N ALA A 38 12.26 -2.85 -9.36
CA ALA A 38 13.03 -1.78 -9.97
C ALA A 38 12.42 -1.34 -11.33
N LEU A 39 12.03 -2.31 -12.16
CA LEU A 39 11.34 -2.04 -13.43
C LEU A 39 10.01 -1.30 -13.19
N ASP A 40 9.18 -1.81 -12.28
CA ASP A 40 7.88 -1.22 -11.97
C ASP A 40 8.01 0.12 -11.22
N THR A 41 9.14 0.38 -10.56
CA THR A 41 9.47 1.71 -10.01
C THR A 41 9.71 2.72 -11.12
N ALA A 42 10.42 2.35 -12.20
CA ALA A 42 10.60 3.23 -13.35
C ALA A 42 9.25 3.56 -14.03
N PHE A 43 8.36 2.56 -14.13
CA PHE A 43 6.98 2.77 -14.57
C PHE A 43 6.20 3.70 -13.64
N GLY A 44 6.28 3.46 -12.33
CA GLY A 44 5.65 4.26 -11.29
C GLY A 44 6.11 5.72 -11.30
N LEU A 45 7.35 6.00 -11.71
CA LEU A 45 7.87 7.38 -11.82
C LEU A 45 7.17 8.17 -12.92
N VAL A 46 6.93 7.54 -14.07
CA VAL A 46 6.21 8.16 -15.19
C VAL A 46 4.77 8.47 -14.79
N LEU A 47 4.09 7.54 -14.12
CA LEU A 47 2.74 7.77 -13.60
C LEU A 47 2.72 8.86 -12.53
N SER A 48 3.64 8.82 -11.57
CA SER A 48 3.72 9.79 -10.47
C SER A 48 3.91 11.22 -10.99
N ARG A 49 4.75 11.41 -12.01
CA ARG A 49 4.95 12.72 -12.67
C ARG A 49 3.68 13.24 -13.33
N ARG A 50 2.99 12.42 -14.11
CA ARG A 50 1.73 12.80 -14.76
C ARG A 50 0.64 13.16 -13.77
N HIS A 51 0.55 12.40 -12.68
CA HIS A 51 -0.41 12.71 -11.63
C HIS A 51 -0.01 13.93 -10.81
N ALA A 52 1.28 14.24 -10.66
CA ALA A 52 1.71 15.50 -10.08
C ALA A 52 1.20 16.69 -10.91
N GLU A 53 1.42 16.67 -12.24
CA GLU A 53 0.91 17.69 -13.16
C GLU A 53 -0.62 17.80 -13.11
N ALA A 54 -1.32 16.67 -13.07
CA ALA A 54 -2.78 16.65 -12.97
C ALA A 54 -3.30 17.25 -11.65
N ILE A 55 -2.66 16.95 -10.52
CA ILE A 55 -3.01 17.54 -9.22
C ILE A 55 -2.70 19.03 -9.22
N GLN A 56 -1.58 19.47 -9.80
CA GLN A 56 -1.23 20.89 -9.90
C GLN A 56 -2.26 21.67 -10.71
N ALA A 57 -2.63 21.18 -11.90
CA ALA A 57 -3.64 21.82 -12.74
C ALA A 57 -4.99 21.90 -12.01
N LYS A 58 -5.38 20.81 -11.34
CA LYS A 58 -6.59 20.76 -10.52
C LYS A 58 -6.56 21.77 -9.36
N ALA A 59 -5.44 21.86 -8.65
CA ALA A 59 -5.27 22.77 -7.53
C ALA A 59 -5.34 24.24 -7.99
N ARG A 60 -4.79 24.58 -9.17
CA ARG A 60 -4.93 25.92 -9.75
C ARG A 60 -6.39 26.29 -10.01
N LEU A 61 -7.17 25.39 -10.61
CA LEU A 61 -8.60 25.62 -10.82
C LEU A 61 -9.34 25.88 -9.51
N PHE A 62 -9.04 25.14 -8.45
CA PHE A 62 -9.62 25.40 -7.12
C PHE A 62 -9.28 26.81 -6.62
N LEU A 63 -8.00 27.20 -6.69
CA LEU A 63 -7.55 28.52 -6.23
C LEU A 63 -8.13 29.67 -7.06
N GLU A 64 -8.23 29.51 -8.38
CA GLU A 64 -8.85 30.49 -9.29
C GLU A 64 -10.32 30.76 -8.94
N HIS A 65 -11.02 29.76 -8.38
CA HIS A 65 -12.40 29.88 -7.92
C HIS A 65 -12.49 30.18 -6.41
N GLY A 66 -11.40 30.59 -5.76
CA GLY A 66 -11.39 30.94 -4.34
C GLY A 66 -11.61 29.76 -3.38
N LEU A 67 -11.47 28.53 -3.86
CA LEU A 67 -11.65 27.32 -3.05
C LEU A 67 -10.31 26.86 -2.42
N PRO A 68 -10.33 26.34 -1.19
CA PRO A 68 -9.12 25.84 -0.55
C PRO A 68 -8.63 24.55 -1.21
N THR A 69 -7.31 24.33 -1.20
CA THR A 69 -6.67 23.14 -1.77
C THR A 69 -5.99 22.29 -0.69
N VAL A 70 -6.17 20.97 -0.74
CA VAL A 70 -5.46 20.01 0.14
C VAL A 70 -3.97 19.96 -0.18
N ILE A 71 -3.63 19.96 -1.47
CA ILE A 71 -2.25 20.02 -1.96
C ILE A 71 -2.17 21.23 -2.86
N ARG A 72 -1.25 22.15 -2.54
CA ARG A 72 -1.06 23.37 -3.32
C ARG A 72 -0.32 23.06 -4.63
N PRO A 73 -0.47 23.89 -5.68
CA PRO A 73 0.23 23.67 -6.94
C PRO A 73 1.77 23.67 -6.80
N ASP A 74 2.29 24.43 -5.86
CA ASP A 74 3.72 24.61 -5.54
C ASP A 74 4.20 23.71 -4.39
N ASP A 75 3.36 22.79 -3.93
CA ASP A 75 3.72 21.89 -2.84
C ASP A 75 4.93 21.01 -3.21
N PRO A 76 5.96 20.90 -2.35
CA PRO A 76 7.10 20.02 -2.57
C PRO A 76 6.70 18.59 -2.95
N HIS A 77 5.59 18.07 -2.39
CA HIS A 77 5.08 16.74 -2.70
C HIS A 77 4.73 16.53 -4.19
N LEU A 78 4.52 17.62 -4.94
CA LEU A 78 4.27 17.60 -6.39
C LEU A 78 5.52 17.97 -7.19
N THR A 79 6.32 18.92 -6.71
CA THR A 79 7.43 19.50 -7.50
C THR A 79 8.77 18.80 -7.31
N ASP A 80 9.06 18.24 -6.14
CA ASP A 80 10.35 17.62 -5.86
C ASP A 80 10.44 16.21 -6.45
N LEU A 81 11.57 15.94 -7.10
CA LEU A 81 11.92 14.64 -7.64
C LEU A 81 12.08 13.58 -6.54
N SER A 82 12.48 13.97 -5.32
CA SER A 82 12.59 13.06 -4.19
C SER A 82 11.22 12.46 -3.83
N PHE A 83 10.19 13.31 -3.71
CA PHE A 83 8.82 12.89 -3.40
C PHE A 83 8.21 12.05 -4.52
N GLN A 84 8.40 12.47 -5.78
CA GLN A 84 7.96 11.69 -6.94
C GLN A 84 8.68 10.33 -7.01
N GLY A 85 9.97 10.29 -6.71
CA GLY A 85 10.77 9.07 -6.66
C GLY A 85 10.30 8.12 -5.56
N GLY A 86 10.01 8.63 -4.35
CA GLY A 86 9.47 7.79 -3.29
C GLY A 86 8.07 7.26 -3.60
N ALA A 87 7.19 8.06 -4.22
CA ALA A 87 5.89 7.58 -4.69
C ALA A 87 6.04 6.48 -5.75
N ALA A 88 7.01 6.64 -6.66
CA ALA A 88 7.36 5.65 -7.66
C ALA A 88 7.85 4.35 -7.03
N VAL A 89 8.70 4.42 -6.00
CA VAL A 89 9.18 3.26 -5.25
C VAL A 89 8.01 2.54 -4.55
N GLN A 90 7.05 3.28 -3.98
CA GLN A 90 5.87 2.65 -3.35
C GLN A 90 5.04 1.85 -4.37
N LEU A 91 4.76 2.45 -5.54
CA LEU A 91 4.06 1.76 -6.63
C LEU A 91 4.87 0.57 -7.15
N GLY A 92 6.16 0.78 -7.39
CA GLY A 92 7.07 -0.22 -7.93
C GLY A 92 7.27 -1.41 -7.02
N VAL A 93 7.41 -1.20 -5.71
CA VAL A 93 7.46 -2.31 -4.73
C VAL A 93 6.13 -3.05 -4.70
N ALA A 94 4.99 -2.36 -4.67
CA ALA A 94 3.69 -3.03 -4.65
C ALA A 94 3.47 -3.87 -5.92
N LEU A 95 3.66 -3.29 -7.10
CA LEU A 95 3.46 -3.98 -8.37
C LEU A 95 4.54 -5.05 -8.62
N GLY A 96 5.80 -4.71 -8.35
CA GLY A 96 6.97 -5.57 -8.54
C GLY A 96 6.93 -6.86 -7.74
N VAL A 97 6.37 -6.81 -6.53
CA VAL A 97 6.20 -8.02 -5.70
C VAL A 97 5.23 -8.98 -6.36
N ILE A 98 4.08 -8.52 -6.84
CA ILE A 98 3.11 -9.43 -7.48
C ILE A 98 3.60 -9.90 -8.85
N THR A 99 4.20 -9.02 -9.67
CA THR A 99 4.72 -9.37 -10.99
C THR A 99 5.93 -10.31 -10.90
N GLY A 100 6.82 -10.09 -9.94
CA GLY A 100 7.95 -10.97 -9.64
C GLY A 100 7.53 -12.34 -9.12
N LEU A 101 6.51 -12.42 -8.25
CA LEU A 101 5.97 -13.71 -7.80
C LEU A 101 5.28 -14.48 -8.94
N LEU A 102 4.55 -13.77 -9.82
CA LEU A 102 3.99 -14.36 -11.03
C LEU A 102 5.09 -14.85 -11.97
N ALA A 103 6.16 -14.08 -12.16
CA ALA A 103 7.30 -14.48 -12.98
C ALA A 103 8.00 -15.73 -12.40
N ALA A 104 8.13 -15.82 -11.07
CA ALA A 104 8.64 -17.01 -10.39
C ALA A 104 7.76 -18.24 -10.65
N ALA A 105 6.44 -18.10 -10.57
CA ALA A 105 5.49 -19.17 -10.86
C ALA A 105 5.52 -19.59 -12.34
N VAL A 106 5.63 -18.62 -13.25
CA VAL A 106 5.76 -18.87 -14.69
C VAL A 106 7.06 -19.62 -15.00
N GLU A 107 8.20 -19.21 -14.43
CA GLU A 107 9.46 -19.92 -14.61
C GLU A 107 9.41 -21.32 -14.00
N ALA A 108 8.67 -21.54 -12.91
CA ALA A 108 8.41 -22.86 -12.34
C ALA A 108 7.70 -23.77 -13.33
N PHE A 109 6.62 -23.25 -13.90
CA PHE A 109 5.81 -23.97 -14.87
C PHE A 109 6.59 -24.24 -16.16
N LEU A 110 7.30 -23.24 -16.69
CA LEU A 110 8.16 -23.39 -17.86
C LEU A 110 9.32 -24.35 -17.62
N GLY A 111 9.86 -24.42 -16.40
CA GLY A 111 10.87 -25.42 -16.02
C GLY A 111 10.36 -26.86 -16.12
N ILE A 112 9.10 -27.09 -15.75
CA ILE A 112 8.42 -28.38 -15.93
C ILE A 112 8.24 -28.69 -17.42
N LEU A 113 7.79 -27.71 -18.21
CA LEU A 113 7.59 -27.87 -19.66
C LEU A 113 8.89 -28.02 -20.45
N GLN A 114 9.97 -27.36 -20.04
CA GLN A 114 11.30 -27.45 -20.67
C GLN A 114 11.83 -28.89 -20.70
N ARG A 115 11.50 -29.70 -19.68
CA ARG A 115 11.81 -31.14 -19.68
C ARG A 115 11.21 -31.88 -20.88
N ARG A 116 10.16 -31.32 -21.49
CA ARG A 116 9.38 -31.91 -22.57
C ARG A 116 9.58 -31.22 -23.92
N TRP A 117 10.01 -29.94 -23.95
CA TRP A 117 10.02 -29.10 -25.18
C TRP A 117 11.40 -28.55 -25.61
N GLY A 118 12.48 -28.80 -24.85
CA GLY A 118 13.85 -28.47 -25.27
C GLY A 118 14.14 -26.96 -25.46
N GLN A 119 15.00 -26.62 -26.43
CA GLN A 119 15.60 -25.28 -26.61
C GLN A 119 14.64 -24.15 -27.04
N ARG A 120 13.37 -24.43 -27.39
CA ARG A 120 12.39 -23.40 -27.82
C ARG A 120 11.79 -22.57 -26.67
N ALA A 121 12.17 -22.86 -25.43
CA ALA A 121 11.64 -22.23 -24.23
C ALA A 121 11.85 -20.71 -24.03
N PRO A 122 12.86 -20.04 -24.63
CA PRO A 122 13.03 -18.59 -24.45
C PRO A 122 11.89 -17.75 -25.01
N TRP A 123 11.40 -18.07 -26.21
CA TRP A 123 10.34 -17.31 -26.87
C TRP A 123 8.99 -17.47 -26.17
N LEU A 124 8.74 -18.63 -25.56
CA LEU A 124 7.54 -18.89 -24.75
C LEU A 124 7.40 -17.88 -23.59
N ARG A 125 8.48 -17.28 -23.10
CA ARG A 125 8.42 -16.29 -22.02
C ARG A 125 7.75 -14.99 -22.45
N PHE A 126 8.05 -14.52 -23.65
CA PHE A 126 7.43 -13.31 -24.21
C PHE A 126 5.96 -13.53 -24.55
N LEU A 127 5.60 -14.75 -24.97
CA LEU A 127 4.21 -15.14 -25.19
C LEU A 127 3.36 -15.13 -23.91
N LEU A 128 4.01 -15.19 -22.73
CA LEU A 128 3.34 -15.10 -21.43
C LEU A 128 3.28 -13.68 -20.85
N ALA A 129 3.85 -12.67 -21.54
CA ALA A 129 3.74 -11.27 -21.14
C ALA A 129 2.28 -10.79 -20.89
N PRO A 130 1.26 -11.25 -21.63
CA PRO A 130 -0.14 -10.88 -21.36
C PRO A 130 -0.63 -11.24 -19.95
N ILE A 131 0.01 -12.19 -19.24
CA ILE A 131 -0.37 -12.58 -17.87
C ILE A 131 -0.13 -11.43 -16.86
N TYR A 132 0.81 -10.52 -17.14
CA TYR A 132 1.12 -9.41 -16.23
C TYR A 132 0.21 -8.18 -16.43
N LEU A 133 -0.39 -8.02 -17.61
CA LEU A 133 -1.22 -6.86 -17.95
C LEU A 133 -2.41 -6.60 -17.01
N PRO A 134 -3.13 -7.62 -16.49
CA PRO A 134 -4.21 -7.42 -15.52
C PRO A 134 -3.80 -6.72 -14.22
N PHE A 135 -2.48 -6.61 -13.95
CA PHE A 135 -1.91 -5.99 -12.77
C PHE A 135 -1.12 -4.71 -13.05
N LEU A 136 -0.60 -4.54 -14.28
CA LEU A 136 0.25 -3.40 -14.65
C LEU A 136 -0.42 -2.39 -15.59
N PHE A 137 -1.52 -2.74 -16.24
CA PHE A 137 -2.06 -1.91 -17.32
C PHE A 137 -2.64 -0.57 -16.81
N SER A 138 -2.12 0.53 -17.36
CA SER A 138 -2.65 1.87 -17.21
C SER A 138 -3.07 2.41 -18.58
N LYS A 139 -4.31 2.90 -18.70
CA LYS A 139 -4.80 3.57 -19.91
C LYS A 139 -4.09 4.91 -20.14
N GLU A 140 -3.49 5.51 -19.12
CA GLU A 140 -2.73 6.75 -19.25
C GLU A 140 -1.40 6.50 -19.98
N ALA A 141 -0.77 5.35 -19.74
CA ALA A 141 0.51 4.96 -20.34
C ALA A 141 0.44 3.55 -20.95
N PRO A 142 -0.39 3.33 -21.99
CA PRO A 142 -0.67 1.99 -22.50
C PRO A 142 0.56 1.34 -23.11
N PHE A 143 1.34 2.08 -23.89
CA PHE A 143 2.59 1.59 -24.49
C PHE A 143 3.62 1.20 -23.41
N LEU A 144 3.80 2.04 -22.39
CA LEU A 144 4.74 1.77 -21.31
C LEU A 144 4.28 0.57 -20.46
N SER A 145 2.97 0.41 -20.26
CA SER A 145 2.41 -0.75 -19.57
C SER A 145 2.72 -2.06 -20.33
N LEU A 146 2.54 -2.05 -21.65
CA LEU A 146 2.88 -3.19 -22.52
C LEU A 146 4.38 -3.49 -22.48
N LEU A 147 5.21 -2.45 -22.57
CA LEU A 147 6.67 -2.58 -22.49
C LEU A 147 7.10 -3.17 -21.14
N CYS A 148 6.57 -2.67 -20.03
CA CYS A 148 6.90 -3.19 -18.70
C CYS A 148 6.51 -4.67 -18.57
N ALA A 149 5.30 -5.04 -19.01
CA ALA A 149 4.85 -6.44 -19.00
C ALA A 149 5.74 -7.37 -19.86
N LEU A 150 6.25 -6.87 -21.00
CA LEU A 150 7.19 -7.59 -21.86
C LEU A 150 8.58 -7.73 -21.23
N LEU A 151 9.01 -6.71 -20.48
CA LEU A 151 10.31 -6.68 -19.80
C LEU A 151 10.30 -7.42 -18.45
N THR A 152 9.14 -7.65 -17.82
CA THR A 152 9.04 -8.33 -16.53
C THR A 152 9.79 -9.68 -16.48
N PRO A 153 9.63 -10.60 -17.46
CA PRO A 153 10.37 -11.87 -17.44
C PRO A 153 11.89 -11.68 -17.55
N LEU A 154 12.34 -10.66 -18.29
CA LEU A 154 13.76 -10.34 -18.44
C LEU A 154 14.31 -9.80 -17.12
N ALA A 155 13.63 -8.82 -16.53
CA ALA A 155 14.00 -8.23 -15.25
C ALA A 155 14.08 -9.28 -14.14
N PHE A 156 13.10 -10.19 -14.09
CA PHE A 156 13.11 -11.30 -13.14
C PHE A 156 14.31 -12.24 -13.29
N ARG A 157 14.78 -12.44 -14.53
CA ARG A 157 15.85 -13.40 -14.87
C ARG A 157 17.26 -12.84 -14.74
N ILE A 158 17.43 -11.52 -14.59
CA ILE A 158 18.74 -10.89 -14.42
C ILE A 158 19.67 -11.66 -13.45
N PRO A 159 19.22 -12.14 -12.28
CA PRO A 159 20.08 -12.88 -11.33
C PRO A 159 20.62 -14.22 -11.86
N TRP A 160 19.97 -14.83 -12.85
CA TRP A 160 20.42 -16.07 -13.48
C TRP A 160 21.46 -15.85 -14.58
N ILE A 161 21.68 -14.60 -15.02
CA ILE A 161 22.68 -14.27 -16.05
C ILE A 161 24.08 -14.15 -15.43
N TRP A 162 24.17 -13.73 -14.16
CA TRP A 162 25.44 -13.40 -13.51
C TRP A 162 26.17 -14.58 -12.83
N ASP A 163 25.54 -15.74 -12.71
CA ASP A 163 26.10 -16.84 -11.90
C ASP A 163 26.26 -18.14 -12.69
N ASN A 164 27.50 -18.39 -13.14
CA ASN A 164 27.95 -19.61 -13.80
C ASN A 164 28.46 -20.68 -12.81
N GLY A 165 28.37 -20.46 -11.50
CA GLY A 165 29.00 -21.35 -10.51
C GLY A 165 28.31 -22.70 -10.37
N GLU A 166 29.08 -23.79 -10.54
CA GLU A 166 28.72 -25.11 -10.04
C GLU A 166 28.69 -25.09 -8.50
N ILE A 167 27.69 -25.72 -7.88
CA ILE A 167 27.64 -25.87 -6.41
C ILE A 167 27.46 -27.35 -6.09
N PRO A 168 28.07 -27.81 -4.99
CA PRO A 168 27.96 -29.19 -4.52
C PRO A 168 26.52 -29.68 -4.38
N SER A 169 26.33 -30.96 -4.64
CA SER A 169 25.04 -31.63 -4.60
C SER A 169 24.45 -31.69 -3.18
N PRO A 170 23.11 -31.63 -3.05
CA PRO A 170 22.46 -31.72 -1.74
C PRO A 170 22.72 -33.09 -1.10
N ARG A 171 23.22 -33.10 0.15
CA ARG A 171 23.33 -34.30 0.97
C ARG A 171 21.93 -34.80 1.39
N LYS A 172 21.77 -36.12 1.55
CA LYS A 172 20.53 -36.79 2.00
C LYS A 172 19.96 -36.10 3.24
N GLY A 173 18.65 -35.90 3.27
CA GLY A 173 17.97 -35.09 4.28
C GLY A 173 17.92 -35.70 5.67
N ASP A 174 18.36 -34.93 6.65
CA ASP A 174 18.21 -35.18 8.08
C ASP A 174 16.76 -34.85 8.52
N PRO A 175 16.03 -35.72 9.25
CA PRO A 175 14.66 -35.41 9.72
C PRO A 175 14.57 -34.16 10.60
N VAL A 176 15.63 -33.80 11.33
CA VAL A 176 15.70 -32.55 12.11
C VAL A 176 15.64 -31.32 11.20
N ARG A 177 16.16 -31.45 9.96
CA ARG A 177 16.12 -30.44 8.89
C ARG A 177 14.69 -30.06 8.52
N THR A 178 13.84 -31.06 8.31
CA THR A 178 12.43 -30.87 7.91
C THR A 178 11.61 -30.28 9.04
N GLY A 179 11.94 -30.63 10.29
CA GLY A 179 11.29 -30.09 11.49
C GLY A 179 11.54 -28.59 11.70
N LEU A 180 12.78 -28.13 11.59
CA LEU A 180 13.12 -26.71 11.78
C LEU A 180 12.48 -25.82 10.70
N PHE A 181 12.50 -26.28 9.45
CA PHE A 181 11.85 -25.61 8.33
C PHE A 181 10.32 -25.54 8.52
N GLY A 182 9.70 -26.67 8.87
CA GLY A 182 8.27 -26.72 9.18
C GLY A 182 7.89 -25.77 10.32
N LEU A 183 8.72 -25.69 11.37
CA LEU A 183 8.49 -24.79 12.50
C LEU A 183 8.53 -23.31 12.07
N LEU A 184 9.55 -22.87 11.33
CA LEU A 184 9.64 -21.49 10.83
C LEU A 184 8.46 -21.13 9.92
N PHE A 185 8.08 -22.06 9.03
CA PHE A 185 6.94 -21.88 8.15
C PHE A 185 5.62 -21.74 8.94
N VAL A 186 5.40 -22.60 9.94
CA VAL A 186 4.22 -22.54 10.82
C VAL A 186 4.22 -21.26 11.66
N LEU A 187 5.37 -20.84 12.19
CA LEU A 187 5.47 -19.61 13.00
C LEU A 187 5.16 -18.36 12.16
N VAL A 188 5.70 -18.27 10.95
CA VAL A 188 5.40 -17.16 10.03
C VAL A 188 3.95 -17.23 9.57
N GLY A 189 3.44 -18.40 9.19
CA GLY A 189 2.03 -18.60 8.88
C GLY A 189 1.10 -18.17 10.03
N ALA A 190 1.39 -18.59 11.25
CA ALA A 190 0.64 -18.22 12.45
C ALA A 190 0.70 -16.72 12.73
N SER A 191 1.85 -16.06 12.49
CA SER A 191 1.98 -14.60 12.65
C SER A 191 1.17 -13.81 11.62
N LEU A 192 0.92 -14.40 10.45
CA LEU A 192 0.06 -13.83 9.41
C LEU A 192 -1.43 -14.03 9.75
N VAL A 193 -1.79 -15.10 10.48
CA VAL A 193 -3.15 -15.33 10.97
C VAL A 193 -3.51 -14.25 12.00
N GLY A 194 -4.39 -13.34 11.59
CA GLY A 194 -4.82 -12.19 12.41
C GLY A 194 -3.93 -10.94 12.26
N PHE A 195 -3.05 -10.90 11.26
CA PHE A 195 -2.38 -9.68 10.83
C PHE A 195 -3.44 -8.65 10.39
N SER A 196 -3.39 -7.46 10.98
CA SER A 196 -4.15 -6.31 10.51
C SER A 196 -3.16 -5.22 10.10
N PRO A 197 -3.37 -4.49 8.98
CA PRO A 197 -2.44 -3.45 8.53
C PRO A 197 -2.12 -2.41 9.61
N HIS A 198 -3.13 -2.04 10.42
CA HIS A 198 -2.96 -1.10 11.54
C HIS A 198 -1.99 -1.65 12.60
N ARG A 199 -2.17 -2.90 13.05
CA ARG A 199 -1.24 -3.55 14.00
C ARG A 199 0.16 -3.76 13.42
N GLY A 200 0.27 -4.03 12.12
CA GLY A 200 1.55 -4.10 11.43
C GLY A 200 2.31 -2.77 11.54
N ARG A 201 1.65 -1.67 11.15
CA ARG A 201 2.17 -0.31 11.29
C ARG A 201 2.56 0.03 12.73
N ASP A 202 1.69 -0.28 13.70
CA ASP A 202 1.92 0.09 15.11
C ASP A 202 3.12 -0.66 15.71
N THR A 203 3.40 -1.88 15.23
CA THR A 203 4.62 -2.62 15.56
C THR A 203 5.86 -2.01 14.91
N LEU A 204 5.75 -1.54 13.66
CA LEU A 204 6.88 -0.92 12.95
C LEU A 204 7.38 0.36 13.64
N ILE A 205 6.48 1.10 14.27
CA ILE A 205 6.77 2.37 14.95
C ILE A 205 7.75 2.23 16.14
N ASP A 206 7.82 1.04 16.74
CA ASP A 206 8.63 0.80 17.95
C ASP A 206 10.14 0.76 17.69
N PHE A 207 10.57 0.60 16.43
CA PHE A 207 12.00 0.55 16.08
C PHE A 207 12.36 1.56 14.98
N PRO A 208 13.61 2.06 14.94
CA PRO A 208 13.98 3.20 14.08
C PRO A 208 13.71 2.98 12.58
N VAL A 209 14.05 1.79 12.07
CA VAL A 209 13.85 1.45 10.65
C VAL A 209 12.37 1.37 10.31
N GLY A 210 11.56 0.73 11.15
CA GLY A 210 10.12 0.60 10.92
C GLY A 210 9.41 1.95 11.00
N ARG A 211 9.82 2.82 11.92
CA ARG A 211 9.34 4.21 11.98
C ARG A 211 9.68 4.97 10.69
N SER A 212 10.89 4.80 10.16
CA SER A 212 11.30 5.41 8.90
C SER A 212 10.46 4.91 7.72
N ILE A 213 10.12 3.62 7.68
CA ILE A 213 9.20 3.05 6.67
C ILE A 213 7.79 3.66 6.80
N VAL A 214 7.28 3.80 8.01
CA VAL A 214 5.96 4.40 8.25
C VAL A 214 5.96 5.89 7.86
N HIS A 215 7.00 6.64 8.20
CA HIS A 215 7.16 8.03 7.78
C HIS A 215 7.21 8.15 6.26
N PHE A 216 8.09 7.37 5.62
CA PHE A 216 8.21 7.28 4.18
C PHE A 216 6.86 6.99 3.51
N TYR A 217 6.09 6.05 4.07
CA TYR A 217 4.74 5.75 3.60
C TYR A 217 3.88 7.01 3.58
N TYR A 218 3.63 7.65 4.73
CA TYR A 218 2.70 8.79 4.79
C TYR A 218 3.20 10.02 4.03
N GLU A 219 4.51 10.21 3.96
CA GLU A 219 5.12 11.35 3.28
C GLU A 219 5.08 11.22 1.75
N HIS A 220 5.32 10.03 1.20
CA HIS A 220 5.45 9.81 -0.24
C HIS A 220 4.20 9.16 -0.90
N THR A 221 3.14 8.92 -0.12
CA THR A 221 1.89 8.33 -0.63
C THR A 221 1.02 9.24 -1.52
N PRO A 222 1.02 10.59 -1.51
CA PRO A 222 -0.07 11.34 -2.15
C PRO A 222 -0.20 11.07 -3.66
N LEU A 223 0.92 11.01 -4.37
CA LEU A 223 0.94 10.71 -5.81
C LEU A 223 0.56 9.24 -6.08
N ALA A 224 1.15 8.30 -5.34
CA ALA A 224 0.82 6.89 -5.45
C ALA A 224 -0.66 6.62 -5.14
N ALA A 225 -1.22 7.29 -4.13
CA ALA A 225 -2.62 7.26 -3.77
C ALA A 225 -3.49 7.81 -4.90
N HIS A 226 -3.11 8.93 -5.51
CA HIS A 226 -3.87 9.51 -6.61
C HIS A 226 -3.90 8.59 -7.85
N VAL A 227 -2.82 7.86 -8.14
CA VAL A 227 -2.77 6.82 -9.18
C VAL A 227 -3.79 5.72 -8.91
N ILE A 228 -3.83 5.22 -7.67
CA ILE A 228 -4.60 4.03 -7.31
C ILE A 228 -6.00 4.35 -6.77
N GLN A 229 -6.37 5.59 -6.49
CA GLN A 229 -7.70 5.92 -6.00
C GLN A 229 -8.67 6.08 -7.18
N PRO A 230 -9.87 5.45 -7.14
CA PRO A 230 -10.90 5.77 -8.11
C PRO A 230 -11.36 7.22 -7.93
N LEU A 231 -11.88 7.78 -9.02
CA LEU A 231 -12.46 9.12 -9.05
C LEU A 231 -13.33 9.39 -7.83
N ARG A 232 -14.27 8.49 -7.48
CA ARG A 232 -15.19 8.69 -6.34
C ARG A 232 -14.52 8.89 -4.97
N HIS A 233 -13.31 8.33 -4.76
CA HIS A 233 -12.61 8.37 -3.47
C HIS A 233 -11.65 9.55 -3.32
N LEU A 234 -11.37 10.28 -4.41
CA LEU A 234 -10.57 11.50 -4.36
C LEU A 234 -11.24 12.54 -3.46
N ALA A 235 -10.47 13.19 -2.60
CA ALA A 235 -10.98 14.23 -1.71
C ALA A 235 -11.42 15.47 -2.50
N GLN A 236 -10.58 15.93 -3.43
CA GLN A 236 -10.86 17.07 -4.30
C GLN A 236 -10.94 16.65 -5.77
N LYS A 237 -12.04 17.02 -6.43
CA LYS A 237 -12.34 16.66 -7.82
C LYS A 237 -12.78 17.89 -8.60
N VAL A 238 -12.45 17.94 -9.89
CA VAL A 238 -13.00 18.92 -10.83
C VAL A 238 -13.84 18.16 -11.84
N ILE A 239 -15.11 18.52 -11.95
CA ILE A 239 -16.03 17.99 -12.94
C ILE A 239 -16.32 19.10 -13.93
N VAL A 240 -15.94 18.88 -15.18
CA VAL A 240 -16.19 19.83 -16.27
C VAL A 240 -17.32 19.29 -17.10
N GLN A 241 -18.32 20.10 -17.38
CA GLN A 241 -19.47 19.73 -18.19
C GLN A 241 -19.71 20.72 -19.32
N SER A 242 -20.25 20.20 -20.42
CA SER A 242 -20.83 21.06 -21.45
C SER A 242 -21.93 21.92 -20.84
N ASP A 243 -21.95 23.20 -21.19
CA ASP A 243 -23.02 24.15 -20.87
C ASP A 243 -24.39 23.73 -21.42
N LYS A 244 -24.42 22.86 -22.44
CA LYS A 244 -25.64 22.21 -22.96
C LYS A 244 -26.25 21.20 -21.98
N LEU A 245 -25.48 20.71 -21.00
CA LEU A 245 -25.95 19.74 -20.01
C LEU A 245 -26.60 20.44 -18.82
N PRO A 246 -27.72 19.90 -18.28
CA PRO A 246 -28.33 20.46 -17.08
C PRO A 246 -27.41 20.31 -15.87
N HIS A 247 -27.43 21.28 -14.96
CA HIS A 247 -26.70 21.19 -13.70
C HIS A 247 -27.28 20.08 -12.79
N PRO A 248 -26.43 19.30 -12.09
CA PRO A 248 -26.91 18.30 -11.14
C PRO A 248 -27.61 18.97 -9.95
N THR A 249 -28.66 18.34 -9.43
CA THR A 249 -29.39 18.85 -8.25
C THR A 249 -28.63 18.64 -6.95
N ILE A 250 -27.81 17.59 -6.89
CA ILE A 250 -26.96 17.28 -5.73
C ILE A 250 -25.51 17.19 -6.18
N LEU A 251 -24.68 18.06 -5.60
CA LEU A 251 -23.24 18.08 -5.87
C LEU A 251 -22.50 17.30 -4.78
N PRO A 252 -21.59 16.38 -5.15
CA PRO A 252 -20.75 15.68 -4.20
C PRO A 252 -19.79 16.64 -3.50
N HIS A 253 -19.49 16.39 -2.23
CA HIS A 253 -18.59 17.25 -1.46
C HIS A 253 -17.16 17.24 -2.00
N GLY A 254 -16.47 18.38 -1.83
CA GLY A 254 -15.12 18.58 -2.34
C GLY A 254 -15.02 18.52 -3.87
N THR A 255 -16.10 18.87 -4.58
CA THR A 255 -16.10 18.90 -6.04
C THR A 255 -16.34 20.30 -6.57
N LEU A 256 -15.47 20.74 -7.47
CA LEU A 256 -15.64 21.96 -8.26
C LEU A 256 -16.32 21.56 -9.58
N TRP A 257 -17.44 22.20 -9.89
CA TRP A 257 -18.20 21.99 -11.13
C TRP A 257 -18.02 23.19 -12.04
N ILE A 258 -17.57 22.95 -13.27
CA ILE A 258 -17.33 23.99 -14.28
C ILE A 258 -18.20 23.68 -15.49
N ALA A 259 -19.09 24.59 -15.86
CA ALA A 259 -19.83 24.53 -17.11
C ALA A 259 -19.13 25.39 -18.18
N THR A 260 -18.92 24.85 -19.37
CA THR A 260 -18.21 25.55 -20.47
C THR A 260 -18.66 25.03 -21.83
N THR A 261 -18.52 25.85 -22.86
CA THR A 261 -18.76 25.49 -24.27
C THR A 261 -17.73 24.49 -24.81
N ASP A 262 -16.51 24.50 -24.26
CA ASP A 262 -15.43 23.56 -24.59
C ASP A 262 -14.91 22.85 -23.33
N PRO A 263 -15.57 21.75 -22.92
CA PRO A 263 -15.19 20.99 -21.72
C PRO A 263 -13.78 20.40 -21.79
N CYS A 264 -13.26 20.21 -22.99
CA CYS A 264 -12.03 19.46 -23.24
C CYS A 264 -10.79 20.36 -23.18
N ALA A 265 -10.96 21.67 -23.37
CA ALA A 265 -9.91 22.67 -23.15
C ALA A 265 -9.52 22.84 -21.67
N VAL A 266 -10.39 22.45 -20.73
CA VAL A 266 -10.16 22.65 -19.29
C VAL A 266 -9.16 21.65 -18.73
N ARG A 267 -7.92 22.08 -18.55
CA ARG A 267 -6.85 21.26 -17.95
C ARG A 267 -7.07 21.08 -16.44
N GLY A 268 -6.87 19.86 -15.94
CA GLY A 268 -7.05 19.53 -14.52
C GLY A 268 -8.44 18.94 -14.19
N ALA A 269 -9.30 18.79 -15.20
CA ALA A 269 -10.55 18.04 -15.07
C ALA A 269 -10.29 16.60 -14.60
N SER A 270 -11.01 16.18 -13.56
CA SER A 270 -11.02 14.79 -13.09
C SER A 270 -12.03 13.94 -13.88
N LEU A 271 -13.08 14.58 -14.39
CA LEU A 271 -14.08 14.00 -15.28
C LEU A 271 -14.59 15.10 -16.21
N VAL A 272 -14.74 14.76 -17.49
CA VAL A 272 -15.32 15.64 -18.51
C VAL A 272 -16.63 15.01 -18.99
N LEU A 273 -17.71 15.79 -18.98
CA LEU A 273 -19.06 15.39 -19.37
C LEU A 273 -19.45 16.11 -20.66
N CYS A 274 -19.81 15.35 -21.70
CA CYS A 274 -20.23 15.91 -23.00
C CYS A 274 -21.68 15.56 -23.32
N ALA A 275 -22.31 16.44 -24.09
CA ALA A 275 -23.67 16.26 -24.59
C ALA A 275 -23.73 15.39 -25.85
N GLU A 276 -22.70 15.44 -26.70
CA GLU A 276 -22.67 14.74 -27.99
C GLU A 276 -21.40 13.87 -28.14
N PRO A 277 -21.47 12.73 -28.83
CA PRO A 277 -20.31 11.87 -29.05
C PRO A 277 -19.40 12.49 -30.11
N GLY A 278 -18.08 12.48 -29.87
CA GLY A 278 -17.08 12.94 -30.84
C GLY A 278 -16.43 14.30 -30.55
N GLU A 279 -16.86 15.00 -29.51
CA GLU A 279 -16.25 16.28 -29.10
C GLU A 279 -14.83 16.09 -28.54
N CYS A 280 -14.59 15.07 -27.69
CA CYS A 280 -13.26 14.65 -27.18
C CYS A 280 -13.38 13.34 -26.37
N PRO A 281 -12.31 12.81 -25.71
CA PRO A 281 -12.44 11.66 -24.81
C PRO A 281 -13.13 12.07 -23.50
N CYS A 282 -14.45 12.21 -23.57
CA CYS A 282 -15.32 12.58 -22.46
C CYS A 282 -16.41 11.54 -22.21
N TYR A 283 -17.02 11.62 -21.03
CA TYR A 283 -18.13 10.77 -20.66
C TYR A 283 -19.42 11.27 -21.30
N HIS A 284 -19.99 10.46 -22.19
CA HIS A 284 -21.23 10.80 -22.86
C HIS A 284 -22.43 10.41 -22.01
N LEU A 285 -23.32 11.37 -21.77
CA LEU A 285 -24.54 11.18 -21.01
C LEU A 285 -25.72 10.95 -21.95
N SER A 286 -25.94 9.69 -22.34
CA SER A 286 -27.05 9.33 -23.25
C SER A 286 -28.44 9.51 -22.63
N SER A 287 -28.56 9.67 -21.30
CA SER A 287 -29.81 10.00 -20.62
C SER A 287 -29.57 10.66 -19.26
N PHE A 288 -29.29 11.97 -19.24
CA PHE A 288 -29.31 12.75 -17.99
C PHE A 288 -30.71 12.77 -17.33
N GLY A 289 -31.76 12.42 -18.09
CA GLY A 289 -33.17 12.48 -17.70
C GLY A 289 -33.60 11.63 -16.51
N THR A 290 -32.75 10.75 -15.96
CA THR A 290 -33.04 9.98 -14.74
C THR A 290 -32.05 10.17 -13.60
N GLU A 291 -30.89 10.80 -13.82
CA GLU A 291 -29.84 10.99 -12.80
C GLU A 291 -29.54 12.47 -12.56
N ALA A 292 -30.47 13.16 -11.90
CA ALA A 292 -30.21 14.50 -11.36
C ALA A 292 -29.16 14.51 -10.21
N ASN A 293 -28.71 13.34 -9.75
CA ASN A 293 -27.84 13.19 -8.60
C ASN A 293 -26.37 13.02 -9.01
N GLY A 294 -25.55 14.05 -8.80
CA GLY A 294 -24.12 14.05 -9.11
C GLY A 294 -23.32 12.95 -8.38
N ILE A 295 -23.79 12.45 -7.23
CA ILE A 295 -23.14 11.33 -6.52
C ILE A 295 -23.27 10.04 -7.32
N ARG A 296 -24.47 9.73 -7.83
CA ARG A 296 -24.70 8.53 -8.65
C ARG A 296 -23.94 8.59 -9.96
N LEU A 297 -23.95 9.77 -10.58
CA LEU A 297 -23.17 10.03 -11.77
C LEU A 297 -21.67 9.75 -11.55
N LEU A 298 -21.09 10.27 -10.46
CA LEU A 298 -19.70 9.98 -10.12
C LEU A 298 -19.45 8.50 -9.85
N GLU A 299 -20.37 7.80 -9.21
CA GLU A 299 -20.21 6.37 -8.97
C GLU A 299 -20.17 5.57 -10.27
N LYS A 300 -21.11 5.83 -11.18
CA LYS A 300 -21.18 5.18 -12.49
C LYS A 300 -19.97 5.53 -13.36
N ALA A 301 -19.67 6.82 -13.50
CA ALA A 301 -18.51 7.29 -14.25
C ALA A 301 -17.20 6.72 -13.67
N SER A 302 -17.06 6.62 -12.35
CA SER A 302 -15.88 6.04 -11.71
C SER A 302 -15.72 4.53 -11.95
N GLN A 303 -16.78 3.79 -12.29
CA GLN A 303 -16.69 2.37 -12.62
C GLN A 303 -16.33 2.15 -14.09
N GLU A 304 -16.82 3.03 -14.97
CA GLU A 304 -16.62 2.96 -16.42
C GLU A 304 -15.29 3.59 -16.86
N ILE A 305 -14.97 4.76 -16.28
CA ILE A 305 -13.75 5.54 -16.53
C ILE A 305 -12.80 5.36 -15.33
N ASP A 306 -12.05 4.26 -15.37
CA ASP A 306 -10.97 4.02 -14.44
C ASP A 306 -9.68 3.67 -15.21
N PRO A 307 -8.81 4.67 -15.48
CA PRO A 307 -7.62 4.44 -16.29
C PRO A 307 -6.64 3.46 -15.64
N ASN A 308 -6.64 3.39 -14.31
CA ASN A 308 -5.66 2.65 -13.51
C ASN A 308 -6.30 1.45 -12.79
N ARG A 309 -7.42 0.93 -13.31
CA ARG A 309 -8.14 -0.21 -12.69
C ARG A 309 -7.26 -1.44 -12.50
N ALA A 310 -6.43 -1.77 -13.49
CA ALA A 310 -5.52 -2.91 -13.43
C ALA A 310 -4.36 -2.65 -12.46
N VAL A 311 -3.73 -1.46 -12.51
CA VAL A 311 -2.72 -1.03 -11.51
C VAL A 311 -3.27 -1.13 -10.08
N ARG A 312 -4.47 -0.58 -9.81
CA ARG A 312 -5.13 -0.68 -8.50
C ARG A 312 -5.37 -2.13 -8.08
N ARG A 313 -5.82 -2.98 -9.01
CA ARG A 313 -5.98 -4.41 -8.76
C ARG A 313 -4.64 -5.06 -8.43
N GLY A 314 -3.57 -4.69 -9.13
CA GLY A 314 -2.18 -5.07 -8.86
C GLY A 314 -1.78 -4.76 -7.44
N VAL A 315 -1.85 -3.49 -7.06
CA VAL A 315 -1.50 -3.02 -5.70
C VAL A 315 -2.34 -3.73 -4.64
N ARG A 316 -3.66 -3.85 -4.84
CA ARG A 316 -4.54 -4.57 -3.90
C ARG A 316 -4.14 -6.04 -3.75
N THR A 317 -3.86 -6.71 -4.87
CA THR A 317 -3.44 -8.13 -4.87
C THR A 317 -2.08 -8.28 -4.20
N ALA A 318 -1.15 -7.36 -4.43
CA ALA A 318 0.15 -7.36 -3.78
C ALA A 318 0.05 -7.20 -2.26
N VAL A 319 -0.78 -6.27 -1.78
CA VAL A 319 -0.97 -6.08 -0.33
C VAL A 319 -1.62 -7.30 0.31
N LEU A 320 -2.64 -7.88 -0.33
CA LEU A 320 -3.38 -9.02 0.23
C LEU A 320 -2.61 -10.35 0.15
N TRP A 321 -1.90 -10.59 -0.95
CA TRP A 321 -1.31 -11.89 -1.26
C TRP A 321 0.20 -11.81 -1.51
N GLY A 322 0.66 -10.76 -2.19
CA GLY A 322 2.06 -10.58 -2.55
C GLY A 322 2.98 -10.41 -1.34
N LEU A 323 2.66 -9.50 -0.41
CA LEU A 323 3.47 -9.26 0.79
C LEU A 323 3.51 -10.50 1.71
N PRO A 324 2.40 -11.19 2.00
CA PRO A 324 2.44 -12.46 2.73
C PRO A 324 3.27 -13.53 2.02
N ALA A 325 3.12 -13.69 0.70
CA ALA A 325 3.90 -14.65 -0.07
C ALA A 325 5.39 -14.31 -0.07
N LEU A 326 5.75 -13.03 -0.18
CA LEU A 326 7.13 -12.57 -0.06
C LEU A 326 7.69 -12.83 1.35
N ALA A 327 6.91 -12.57 2.40
CA ALA A 327 7.31 -12.87 3.77
C ALA A 327 7.58 -14.37 3.97
N LEU A 328 6.73 -15.23 3.40
CA LEU A 328 6.94 -16.69 3.40
C LEU A 328 8.18 -17.08 2.60
N LEU A 329 8.45 -16.42 1.47
CA LEU A 329 9.66 -16.64 0.67
C LEU A 329 10.93 -16.26 1.44
N VAL A 330 10.93 -15.10 2.10
CA VAL A 330 12.04 -14.65 2.95
C VAL A 330 12.23 -15.59 4.14
N ALA A 331 11.14 -16.02 4.78
CA ALA A 331 11.19 -16.97 5.88
C ALA A 331 11.77 -18.32 5.46
N THR A 332 11.36 -18.81 4.29
CA THR A 332 11.91 -20.02 3.65
C THR A 332 13.41 -19.86 3.44
N TRP A 333 13.85 -18.68 2.97
CA TRP A 333 15.25 -18.39 2.72
C TRP A 333 16.10 -18.34 3.98
N LEU A 334 15.63 -17.65 5.00
CA LEU A 334 16.27 -17.62 6.31
C LEU A 334 16.35 -19.03 6.93
N GLY A 335 15.31 -19.85 6.75
CA GLY A 335 15.32 -21.25 7.17
C GLY A 335 16.43 -22.07 6.50
N LEU A 336 16.69 -21.85 5.21
CA LEU A 336 17.77 -22.50 4.48
C LEU A 336 19.17 -22.01 4.92
N ILE A 337 19.32 -20.72 5.24
CA ILE A 337 20.57 -20.17 5.79
C ILE A 337 20.83 -20.75 7.18
N ALA A 338 19.80 -20.78 8.04
CA ALA A 338 19.86 -21.39 9.35
C ALA A 338 20.27 -22.87 9.27
N GLU A 339 19.77 -23.59 8.27
CA GLU A 339 20.20 -24.96 7.98
C GLU A 339 21.69 -25.05 7.62
N ASP A 340 22.20 -24.14 6.79
CA ASP A 340 23.62 -24.18 6.38
C ASP A 340 24.55 -23.92 7.57
N LEU A 341 24.24 -22.91 8.37
CA LEU A 341 24.94 -22.62 9.62
C LEU A 341 24.86 -23.80 10.59
N TRP A 342 23.71 -24.49 10.66
CA TRP A 342 23.57 -25.70 11.46
C TRP A 342 24.52 -26.83 11.04
N GLN A 343 24.82 -26.93 9.75
CA GLN A 343 25.67 -27.97 9.18
C GLN A 343 27.18 -27.70 9.33
N ARG A 344 27.61 -26.43 9.39
CA ARG A 344 29.02 -26.03 9.47
C ARG A 344 29.73 -26.38 10.78
N GLY A 345 28.99 -26.63 11.86
CA GLY A 345 29.56 -27.22 13.08
C GLY A 345 28.79 -26.93 14.36
N ARG A 346 29.16 -27.60 15.46
CA ARG A 346 28.47 -27.50 16.77
C ARG A 346 28.40 -26.06 17.32
N LYS A 347 29.40 -25.22 16.99
CA LYS A 347 29.48 -23.82 17.44
C LYS A 347 28.44 -22.91 16.77
N GLU A 348 28.04 -23.21 15.53
CA GLU A 348 27.07 -22.41 14.77
C GLU A 348 25.62 -22.85 15.00
N ARG A 349 25.40 -24.06 15.54
CA ARG A 349 24.07 -24.60 15.89
C ARG A 349 23.39 -23.84 17.02
N LEU A 350 24.15 -23.54 18.07
CA LEU A 350 23.64 -22.88 19.28
C LEU A 350 23.03 -21.49 18.99
N PRO A 351 23.71 -20.58 18.25
CA PRO A 351 23.12 -19.27 17.94
C PRO A 351 21.91 -19.36 17.02
N VAL A 352 21.88 -20.30 16.06
CA VAL A 352 20.72 -20.53 15.19
C VAL A 352 19.51 -20.99 16.01
N LEU A 353 19.68 -21.98 16.89
CA LEU A 353 18.62 -22.46 17.77
C LEU A 353 18.11 -21.35 18.68
N ALA A 354 19.03 -20.61 19.30
CA ALA A 354 18.70 -19.49 20.17
C ALA A 354 17.91 -18.41 19.40
N GLY A 355 18.34 -18.05 18.19
CA GLY A 355 17.61 -17.10 17.33
C GLY A 355 16.20 -17.58 16.99
N CYS A 356 16.03 -18.85 16.61
CA CYS A 356 14.71 -19.42 16.33
C CYS A 356 13.81 -19.45 17.58
N LEU A 357 14.35 -19.84 18.74
CA LEU A 357 13.61 -19.86 20.01
C LEU A 357 13.24 -18.45 20.50
N ILE A 358 14.12 -17.46 20.33
CA ILE A 358 13.84 -16.06 20.63
C ILE A 358 12.72 -15.56 19.73
N LEU A 359 12.78 -15.81 18.42
CA LEU A 359 11.74 -15.39 17.47
C LEU A 359 10.40 -16.05 17.78
N ALA A 360 10.39 -17.37 18.03
CA ALA A 360 9.20 -18.11 18.42
C ALA A 360 8.62 -17.59 19.73
N GLY A 361 9.48 -17.37 20.73
CA GLY A 361 9.13 -16.82 22.04
C GLY A 361 8.54 -15.42 21.95
N LEU A 362 9.09 -14.54 21.12
CA LEU A 362 8.54 -13.20 20.88
C LEU A 362 7.13 -13.28 20.25
N LEU A 363 6.94 -14.12 19.23
CA LEU A 363 5.64 -14.30 18.59
C LEU A 363 4.61 -14.89 19.57
N LEU A 364 4.97 -15.96 20.28
CA LEU A 364 4.12 -16.60 21.28
C LEU A 364 3.80 -15.67 22.45
N TRP A 365 4.77 -14.87 22.92
CA TRP A 365 4.58 -13.91 24.00
C TRP A 365 3.49 -12.89 23.68
N THR A 366 3.53 -12.31 22.48
CA THR A 366 2.51 -11.33 22.07
C THR A 366 1.10 -11.94 21.99
N HIS A 367 0.98 -13.22 21.62
CA HIS A 367 -0.29 -13.93 21.63
C HIS A 367 -0.74 -14.27 23.05
N LEU A 368 0.17 -14.76 23.89
CA LEU A 368 -0.11 -15.14 25.27
C LEU A 368 -0.53 -13.90 26.09
N GLU A 369 0.20 -12.79 26.01
CA GLU A 369 -0.10 -11.57 26.75
C GLU A 369 -1.49 -11.04 26.40
N ARG A 370 -1.88 -11.09 25.12
CA ARG A 370 -3.25 -10.75 24.70
C ARG A 370 -4.29 -11.67 25.32
N THR A 371 -4.09 -12.98 25.24
CA THR A 371 -5.02 -13.95 25.80
C THR A 371 -5.15 -13.76 27.32
N LEU A 372 -4.04 -13.55 28.02
CA LEU A 372 -4.05 -13.29 29.47
C LEU A 372 -4.78 -11.99 29.82
N THR A 373 -4.57 -10.91 29.06
CA THR A 373 -5.30 -9.64 29.30
C THR A 373 -6.79 -9.74 29.03
N ARG A 374 -7.23 -10.63 28.13
CA ARG A 374 -8.65 -10.87 27.90
C ARG A 374 -9.32 -11.60 29.06
N LEU A 375 -8.56 -12.41 29.80
CA LEU A 375 -9.07 -13.23 30.89
C LEU A 375 -9.12 -12.46 32.22
N ASP A 376 -8.34 -11.39 32.38
CA ASP A 376 -8.33 -10.57 33.61
C ASP A 376 -8.35 -9.06 33.31
N PRO A 377 -9.54 -8.48 33.04
CA PRO A 377 -9.72 -7.05 32.78
C PRO A 377 -9.33 -6.15 33.98
N SER A 378 -9.29 -6.67 35.20
CA SER A 378 -8.95 -5.86 36.38
C SER A 378 -7.53 -5.28 36.33
N ARG A 379 -6.62 -5.94 35.58
CA ARG A 379 -5.23 -5.49 35.37
C ARG A 379 -5.11 -4.27 34.45
N LEU A 380 -6.18 -3.86 33.77
CA LEU A 380 -6.12 -2.86 32.71
C LEU A 380 -5.83 -1.45 33.24
N GLN A 381 -6.37 -1.09 34.42
CA GLN A 381 -6.02 0.18 35.06
C GLN A 381 -4.52 0.24 35.39
N THR A 382 -3.97 -0.87 35.90
CA THR A 382 -2.54 -1.02 36.15
C THR A 382 -1.72 -0.96 34.86
N TYR A 383 -2.26 -1.47 33.75
CA TYR A 383 -1.59 -1.44 32.44
C TYR A 383 -1.56 -0.03 31.87
N ALA A 384 -2.67 0.71 31.95
CA ALA A 384 -2.74 2.11 31.54
C ALA A 384 -1.70 2.97 32.27
N ARG A 385 -1.50 2.71 33.58
CA ARG A 385 -0.53 3.42 34.44
C ARG A 385 0.88 2.83 34.45
N SER A 386 1.11 1.74 33.72
CA SER A 386 2.41 1.07 33.72
C SER A 386 3.52 1.93 33.13
N GLY A 387 4.75 1.81 33.64
CA GLY A 387 5.94 2.36 32.98
C GLY A 387 6.25 1.71 31.62
N CYS A 388 5.70 0.53 31.33
CA CYS A 388 5.91 -0.19 30.07
C CYS A 388 4.96 0.29 28.96
N THR A 389 5.52 0.82 27.87
CA THR A 389 4.78 1.28 26.68
C THR A 389 3.87 0.20 26.08
N HIS A 390 4.31 -1.06 26.05
CA HIS A 390 3.51 -2.16 25.50
C HIS A 390 2.21 -2.36 26.28
N LYS A 391 2.27 -2.32 27.62
CA LYS A 391 1.10 -2.48 28.50
C LYS A 391 0.11 -1.33 28.32
N ARG A 392 0.60 -0.08 28.25
CA ARG A 392 -0.25 1.10 28.00
C ARG A 392 -0.96 1.02 26.64
N TYR A 393 -0.25 0.55 25.61
CA TYR A 393 -0.82 0.31 24.29
C TYR A 393 -1.86 -0.83 24.29
N LEU A 394 -1.61 -1.93 25.02
CA LEU A 394 -2.58 -3.02 25.18
C LEU A 394 -3.85 -2.56 25.89
N ALA A 395 -3.74 -1.71 26.91
CA ALA A 395 -4.90 -1.14 27.60
C ALA A 395 -5.83 -0.40 26.62
N LEU A 396 -5.27 0.45 25.76
CA LEU A 396 -6.03 1.22 24.76
C LEU A 396 -6.58 0.37 23.61
N THR A 397 -5.96 -0.77 23.27
CA THR A 397 -6.35 -1.55 22.09
C THR A 397 -7.26 -2.74 22.40
N GLN A 398 -7.16 -3.33 23.59
CA GLN A 398 -8.03 -4.44 23.98
C GLN A 398 -9.31 -3.97 24.67
N PHE A 399 -9.23 -2.91 25.48
CA PHE A 399 -10.35 -2.44 26.29
C PHE A 399 -10.39 -0.90 26.39
N PRO A 400 -10.47 -0.22 25.24
CA PRO A 400 -10.45 1.24 25.19
C PRO A 400 -11.44 1.90 26.16
N ASP A 401 -12.66 1.37 26.23
CA ASP A 401 -13.79 1.88 27.02
C ASP A 401 -13.59 1.80 28.53
N GLN A 402 -12.66 0.95 29.01
CA GLN A 402 -12.42 0.72 30.44
C GLN A 402 -11.29 1.60 30.99
N VAL A 403 -10.57 2.32 30.13
CA VAL A 403 -9.54 3.27 30.56
C VAL A 403 -10.22 4.48 31.19
N ALA A 404 -9.88 4.83 32.43
CA ALA A 404 -10.41 6.01 33.10
C ALA A 404 -10.10 7.29 32.30
N GLU A 405 -10.96 8.31 32.38
CA GLU A 405 -10.77 9.54 31.60
C GLU A 405 -9.45 10.25 31.96
N GLU A 406 -9.09 10.28 33.24
CA GLU A 406 -7.82 10.86 33.72
C GLU A 406 -6.61 10.12 33.16
N ASP A 407 -6.70 8.79 33.08
CA ASP A 407 -5.65 7.98 32.48
C ASP A 407 -5.57 8.19 30.97
N LEU A 408 -6.71 8.40 30.31
CA LEU A 408 -6.76 8.67 28.87
C LEU A 408 -6.14 10.03 28.51
N GLU A 409 -6.39 11.09 29.30
CA GLU A 409 -5.72 12.39 29.16
C GLU A 409 -4.19 12.26 29.30
N ARG A 410 -3.74 11.50 30.30
CA ARG A 410 -2.30 11.22 30.48
C ARG A 410 -1.72 10.46 29.29
N LEU A 411 -2.42 9.45 28.78
CA LEU A 411 -1.99 8.65 27.63
C LEU A 411 -1.97 9.45 26.32
N ALA A 412 -2.80 10.48 26.19
CA ALA A 412 -2.74 11.40 25.05
C ALA A 412 -1.46 12.26 25.04
N SER A 413 -0.76 12.37 26.17
CA SER A 413 0.55 13.02 26.30
C SER A 413 1.71 12.03 26.46
N ASP A 414 1.50 10.75 26.15
CA ASP A 414 2.52 9.70 26.33
C ASP A 414 3.79 9.95 25.47
N PRO A 415 5.00 9.60 25.97
CA PRO A 415 6.21 9.67 25.15
C PRO A 415 6.12 8.82 23.86
N SER A 416 5.35 7.73 23.88
CA SER A 416 5.18 6.85 22.74
C SER A 416 4.10 7.34 21.78
N LEU A 417 4.49 7.57 20.52
CA LEU A 417 3.55 8.04 19.50
C LEU A 417 2.38 7.08 19.22
N LYS A 418 2.58 5.75 19.33
CA LYS A 418 1.49 4.78 19.14
C LYS A 418 0.48 4.84 20.28
N VAL A 419 0.92 5.16 21.50
CA VAL A 419 0.04 5.33 22.66
C VAL A 419 -0.78 6.61 22.48
N ARG A 420 -0.13 7.75 22.14
CA ARG A 420 -0.85 9.01 21.84
C ARG A 420 -1.87 8.84 20.72
N HIS A 421 -1.45 8.22 19.60
CA HIS A 421 -2.32 7.93 18.46
C HIS A 421 -3.57 7.14 18.88
N MET A 422 -3.40 6.07 19.68
CA MET A 422 -4.54 5.28 20.17
C MET A 422 -5.39 6.04 21.19
N ALA A 423 -4.79 6.86 22.04
CA ALA A 423 -5.51 7.69 22.99
C ALA A 423 -6.42 8.70 22.29
N PHE A 424 -5.94 9.38 21.23
CA PHE A 424 -6.78 10.31 20.46
C PHE A 424 -7.91 9.62 19.70
N ILE A 425 -7.70 8.40 19.19
CA ILE A 425 -8.80 7.60 18.62
C ILE A 425 -9.89 7.38 19.67
N GLU A 426 -9.48 6.98 20.87
CA GLU A 426 -10.42 6.69 21.94
C GLU A 426 -11.13 7.94 22.48
N ILE A 427 -10.40 9.06 22.62
CA ILE A 427 -10.98 10.37 22.96
C ILE A 427 -12.08 10.76 21.97
N GLY A 428 -11.81 10.64 20.67
CA GLY A 428 -12.80 10.94 19.64
C GLY A 428 -14.04 10.06 19.78
N ARG A 429 -13.84 8.75 19.93
CA ARG A 429 -14.93 7.78 20.08
C ARG A 429 -15.84 8.09 21.27
N ARG A 430 -15.28 8.59 22.37
CA ARG A 430 -16.06 9.03 23.54
C ARG A 430 -16.82 10.33 23.31
N GLY A 431 -16.29 11.23 22.48
CA GLY A 431 -16.92 12.51 22.15
C GLY A 431 -17.12 13.45 23.36
N ASN A 432 -16.42 13.22 24.48
CA ASN A 432 -16.59 14.02 25.70
C ASN A 432 -15.85 15.36 25.59
N LYS A 433 -16.57 16.47 25.74
CA LYS A 433 -16.03 17.84 25.69
C LYS A 433 -14.91 18.12 26.69
N ARG A 434 -14.81 17.34 27.78
CA ARG A 434 -13.69 17.41 28.73
C ARG A 434 -12.31 17.36 28.03
N PHE A 435 -12.20 16.59 26.95
CA PHE A 435 -10.96 16.42 26.21
C PHE A 435 -10.62 17.57 25.25
N GLU A 436 -11.42 18.64 25.17
CA GLU A 436 -11.18 19.74 24.22
C GLU A 436 -9.77 20.35 24.40
N HIS A 437 -9.33 20.51 25.65
CA HIS A 437 -8.01 21.08 25.96
C HIS A 437 -6.86 20.20 25.44
N ILE A 438 -6.97 18.87 25.57
CA ILE A 438 -5.94 17.94 25.12
C ILE A 438 -5.98 17.74 23.60
N LEU A 439 -7.16 17.87 22.98
CA LEU A 439 -7.34 17.86 21.54
C LEU A 439 -6.65 19.06 20.87
N LYS A 440 -6.71 20.25 21.47
CA LYS A 440 -5.95 21.43 21.00
C LYS A 440 -4.44 21.18 20.97
N LYS A 441 -3.91 20.48 21.98
CA LYS A 441 -2.50 20.06 21.98
C LYS A 441 -2.22 18.97 20.94
N GLY A 442 -3.16 18.03 20.78
CA GLY A 442 -3.02 16.90 19.85
C GLY A 442 -2.92 17.32 18.39
N VAL A 443 -3.62 18.37 17.98
CA VAL A 443 -3.51 18.91 16.61
C VAL A 443 -2.19 19.63 16.34
N GLU A 444 -1.36 19.82 17.37
CA GLU A 444 -0.01 20.41 17.30
C GLU A 444 1.08 19.36 17.59
N ASP A 445 0.72 18.08 17.69
CA ASP A 445 1.67 17.00 17.94
C ASP A 445 2.75 16.94 16.85
N PRO A 446 4.03 16.66 17.19
CA PRO A 446 5.09 16.53 16.19
C PRO A 446 4.79 15.43 15.14
N GLU A 447 4.07 14.38 15.53
CA GLU A 447 3.80 13.23 14.67
C GLU A 447 2.52 13.45 13.82
N PRO A 448 2.61 13.45 12.47
CA PRO A 448 1.46 13.67 11.60
C PRO A 448 0.30 12.68 11.83
N LEU A 449 0.63 11.44 12.22
CA LEU A 449 -0.37 10.42 12.53
C LEU A 449 -1.21 10.79 13.77
N VAL A 450 -0.59 11.41 14.76
CA VAL A 450 -1.26 11.84 15.98
C VAL A 450 -2.13 13.06 15.67
N ARG A 451 -1.60 14.05 14.94
CA ARG A 451 -2.36 15.24 14.50
C ARG A 451 -3.62 14.84 13.73
N ALA A 452 -3.52 13.92 12.78
CA ALA A 452 -4.66 13.43 12.00
C ALA A 452 -5.75 12.79 12.88
N LYS A 453 -5.39 12.07 13.96
CA LYS A 453 -6.37 11.50 14.89
C LYS A 453 -6.95 12.53 15.85
N ALA A 454 -6.16 13.50 16.29
CA ALA A 454 -6.67 14.63 17.05
C ALA A 454 -7.69 15.46 16.25
N ILE A 455 -7.44 15.67 14.95
CA ILE A 455 -8.39 16.29 13.99
C ILE A 455 -9.69 15.50 13.89
N ALA A 456 -9.62 14.18 13.77
CA ALA A 456 -10.84 13.36 13.73
C ALA A 456 -11.60 13.39 15.06
N ALA A 457 -10.88 13.48 16.19
CA ALA A 457 -11.49 13.52 17.51
C ALA A 457 -12.09 14.88 17.86
N ILE A 458 -11.49 16.00 17.40
CA ILE A 458 -12.02 17.35 17.64
C ILE A 458 -13.35 17.59 16.94
N THR A 459 -13.55 17.02 15.74
CA THR A 459 -14.85 17.12 15.04
C THR A 459 -15.95 16.33 15.73
N GLN A 460 -15.61 15.20 16.36
CA GLN A 460 -16.57 14.39 17.13
C GLN A 460 -16.93 15.02 18.47
N THR A 461 -16.00 15.77 19.06
CA THR A 461 -16.13 16.32 20.41
C THR A 461 -16.70 17.75 20.41
N SER A 462 -16.30 18.59 19.46
CA SER A 462 -16.64 20.02 19.44
C SER A 462 -16.71 20.58 18.00
N PRO A 463 -17.78 20.27 17.23
CA PRO A 463 -17.92 20.71 15.84
C PRO A 463 -17.79 22.23 15.66
N GLN A 464 -18.37 23.03 16.56
CA GLN A 464 -18.36 24.50 16.47
C GLN A 464 -16.95 25.09 16.55
N PHE A 465 -16.08 24.52 17.39
CA PHE A 465 -14.69 24.96 17.55
C PHE A 465 -13.78 24.35 16.47
N ALA A 466 -14.16 23.21 15.91
CA ALA A 466 -13.35 22.49 14.94
C ALA A 466 -13.08 23.31 13.67
N LEU A 467 -14.08 24.03 13.12
CA LEU A 467 -13.94 24.70 11.82
C LEU A 467 -12.73 25.64 11.72
N ALA A 468 -12.58 26.58 12.66
CA ALA A 468 -11.45 27.52 12.66
C ALA A 468 -10.09 26.82 12.77
N VAL A 469 -10.03 25.74 13.57
CA VAL A 469 -8.81 24.92 13.70
C VAL A 469 -8.52 24.16 12.41
N LEU A 470 -9.55 23.60 11.77
CA LEU A 470 -9.42 22.83 10.52
C LEU A 470 -8.98 23.72 9.36
N GLU A 471 -9.52 24.93 9.25
CA GLU A 471 -9.13 25.92 8.24
C GLU A 471 -7.67 26.32 8.38
N ARG A 472 -7.23 26.61 9.62
CA ARG A 472 -5.81 26.88 9.93
C ARG A 472 -4.93 25.72 9.50
N ILE A 473 -5.28 24.49 9.91
CA ILE A 473 -4.49 23.27 9.58
C ILE A 473 -4.42 23.06 8.07
N LEU A 474 -5.54 23.19 7.37
CA LEU A 474 -5.60 23.08 5.92
C LEU A 474 -4.71 24.12 5.22
N ALA A 475 -4.53 25.30 5.83
CA ALA A 475 -3.65 26.34 5.30
C ALA A 475 -2.17 26.19 5.69
N THR A 476 -1.84 25.63 6.86
CA THR A 476 -0.48 25.75 7.41
C THR A 476 0.22 24.44 7.73
N ASP A 477 -0.47 23.29 7.82
CA ASP A 477 0.21 22.05 8.19
C ASP A 477 1.14 21.58 7.06
N PRO A 478 2.41 21.24 7.36
CA PRO A 478 3.35 20.79 6.33
C PRO A 478 2.95 19.44 5.72
N SER A 479 2.23 18.59 6.45
CA SER A 479 1.85 17.26 5.98
C SER A 479 0.56 17.30 5.17
N TRP A 480 0.64 16.93 3.89
CA TRP A 480 -0.54 16.75 3.04
C TRP A 480 -1.57 15.80 3.67
N TYR A 481 -1.10 14.78 4.39
CA TYR A 481 -1.96 13.78 5.03
C TYR A 481 -2.82 14.43 6.12
N VAL A 482 -2.24 15.33 6.92
CA VAL A 482 -2.96 16.06 7.95
C VAL A 482 -3.93 17.05 7.32
N ARG A 483 -3.53 17.74 6.25
CA ARG A 483 -4.43 18.64 5.49
C ARG A 483 -5.60 17.90 4.84
N ASP A 484 -5.40 16.70 4.27
CA ASP A 484 -6.50 15.88 3.72
C ASP A 484 -7.50 15.47 4.81
N ASN A 485 -7.00 15.07 5.98
CA ASN A 485 -7.85 14.78 7.13
C ASN A 485 -8.61 16.03 7.59
N ALA A 486 -7.96 17.20 7.64
CA ALA A 486 -8.61 18.45 8.00
C ALA A 486 -9.71 18.86 7.02
N PHE A 487 -9.45 18.71 5.71
CA PHE A 487 -10.44 18.98 4.66
C PHE A 487 -11.63 18.02 4.73
N ARG A 488 -11.39 16.71 4.89
CA ARG A 488 -12.49 15.74 5.06
C ARG A 488 -13.30 16.02 6.32
N ALA A 489 -12.62 16.40 7.40
CA ALA A 489 -13.24 16.80 8.65
C ALA A 489 -14.08 18.07 8.51
N SER A 490 -13.63 19.07 7.75
CA SER A 490 -14.37 20.32 7.56
C SER A 490 -15.66 20.08 6.77
N LEU A 491 -15.60 19.22 5.74
CA LEU A 491 -16.79 18.79 4.99
C LEU A 491 -17.84 18.09 5.88
N ALA A 492 -17.41 17.39 6.93
CA ALA A 492 -18.34 16.71 7.85
C ALA A 492 -19.00 17.66 8.86
N VAL A 493 -18.40 18.83 9.12
CA VAL A 493 -18.83 19.76 10.18
C VAL A 493 -19.64 20.95 9.63
N GLN A 494 -19.52 21.29 8.34
CA GLN A 494 -20.19 22.47 7.77
C GLN A 494 -21.74 22.39 7.85
N PRO A 495 -22.43 23.47 8.30
CA PRO A 495 -23.88 23.47 8.56
C PRO A 495 -24.82 23.30 7.33
N SER A 496 -24.34 23.46 6.10
CA SER A 496 -25.15 23.42 4.87
C SER A 496 -25.71 22.03 4.49
N HIS A 497 -25.46 21.01 5.32
CA HIS A 497 -25.69 19.61 4.98
C HIS A 497 -27.07 19.02 5.30
N LYS A 498 -28.04 19.82 5.77
CA LYS A 498 -29.44 19.37 5.87
C LYS A 498 -30.36 19.89 4.77
N GLY A 499 -29.86 20.71 3.85
CA GLY A 499 -30.65 21.18 2.72
C GLY A 499 -29.87 22.14 1.83
N ALA A 500 -29.54 21.64 0.64
CA ALA A 500 -29.33 22.40 -0.59
C ALA A 500 -28.11 23.34 -0.73
N HIS A 501 -27.58 23.27 -1.96
CA HIS A 501 -26.66 24.17 -2.67
C HIS A 501 -25.17 24.13 -2.28
N GLY A 502 -24.37 23.76 -3.30
CA GLY A 502 -22.93 23.88 -3.27
C GLY A 502 -22.49 25.32 -3.02
N PHE A 503 -21.27 25.46 -2.49
CA PHE A 503 -20.63 26.76 -2.33
C PHE A 503 -20.59 27.50 -3.68
N PRO A 504 -20.78 28.83 -3.68
CA PRO A 504 -20.75 29.67 -4.88
C PRO A 504 -19.41 29.62 -5.61
#